data_AF-A0A0D3IX63-F1
#
_entry.id   AF-A0A0D3IX63-F1
#
_cell.length_a   1.000
_cell.length_b   1.000
_cell.length_c   1.000
_cell.angle_alpha   90.00
_cell.angle_beta   90.00
_cell.angle_gamma   90.00
#
_symmetry.space_group_name_H-M   'P 1'
#
loop_
_entity.id
_entity.type
_entity.pdbx_description
1 polymer ?
#
loop_
_entity_poly.entity_id
_entity_poly.type
_entity_poly.pdbx_seq_one_letter_code
_entity_poly.pdbx_strand_id
1 'polypeptide(L)'
;MSASLLPLLSHAVIYRNGRPKGTPVPAPATPTPDRAAHDANDMAMEAGMLHPKGPNLVPTANAVVGACWEGTKWTCARSSLMANPIDNIHVDWPYRLVGAPVDVWLWWAPHHRNWEEWRYLPVLMTIASALSRRNYSVAYTDASRTRDDIVAEVVRHGSPVVVLFGYWNAVPGTREIVSRAVAKGAHLVLYNSEPLGVLYNRQPLAHNKHILATKELYNASELWDYSLANLEWLRPHVQLTLRHVPPSYVPDFDLGVQATRRGVGVVGTRPPPKTYAQNTALLWHNVTQAELQTWADMRQFLTTHPLQLVFHRVPQGNLCPFEAFRGAVLASNRACIVAQDSHPLDQHYWAGIVHFAPTPADLPRIVNRFMSDPALLADCQALTYNAFVTNHTATAALEQAGVLNLLTRRIQKYRPPK
;
A
#
# COMPACT_ATOMS: atom_id res chain seq x y z
N MET A 1 23.54 30.92 32.90
CA MET A 1 23.24 30.94 31.46
C MET A 1 22.36 29.73 31.18
N SER A 2 21.04 29.92 31.22
CA SER A 2 20.06 28.85 31.05
C SER A 2 19.24 29.19 29.81
N ALA A 3 19.41 28.41 28.75
CA ALA A 3 18.65 28.57 27.51
C ALA A 3 17.41 27.69 27.56
N SER A 4 16.25 28.34 27.62
CA SER A 4 14.94 27.72 27.50
C SER A 4 14.68 27.30 26.05
N LEU A 5 14.42 26.01 25.83
CA LEU A 5 13.92 25.47 24.57
C LEU A 5 12.38 25.57 24.55
N LEU A 6 11.86 26.36 23.62
CA LEU A 6 10.45 26.44 23.25
C LEU A 6 10.03 25.19 22.43
N PRO A 7 8.82 24.65 22.61
CA PRO A 7 8.29 23.61 21.74
C PRO A 7 7.65 24.21 20.47
N LEU A 8 7.93 23.57 19.33
CA LEU A 8 7.30 23.81 18.03
C LEU A 8 5.83 23.35 18.07
N LEU A 9 4.92 24.31 17.90
CA LEU A 9 3.48 24.08 17.71
C LEU A 9 3.19 23.65 16.26
N SER A 10 2.89 22.37 16.07
CA SER A 10 2.26 21.83 14.86
C SER A 10 0.84 22.39 14.71
N HIS A 11 0.62 23.19 13.66
CA HIS A 11 -0.66 23.82 13.37
C HIS A 11 -1.69 22.79 12.88
N ALA A 12 -2.78 22.65 13.62
CA ALA A 12 -4.00 22.01 13.14
C ALA A 12 -4.65 22.93 12.10
N VAL A 13 -4.61 22.53 10.83
CA VAL A 13 -5.24 23.26 9.74
C VAL A 13 -6.72 22.87 9.66
N ILE A 14 -7.59 23.72 10.23
CA ILE A 14 -9.05 23.64 10.06
C ILE A 14 -9.45 24.75 9.07
N TYR A 15 -9.71 24.41 7.81
CA TYR A 15 -10.25 25.36 6.84
C TYR A 15 -11.78 25.41 6.91
N ARG A 16 -12.32 26.58 7.29
CA ARG A 16 -13.74 26.94 7.15
C ARG A 16 -14.00 27.40 5.71
N ASN A 17 -15.05 26.86 5.10
CA ASN A 17 -15.50 27.22 3.75
C ASN A 17 -16.07 28.65 3.69
N GLY A 18 -15.35 29.57 3.06
CA GLY A 18 -15.89 30.80 2.48
C GLY A 18 -15.82 30.71 0.95
N ARG A 19 -16.97 30.82 0.27
CA ARG A 19 -17.03 30.88 -1.20
C ARG A 19 -16.78 32.32 -1.68
N PRO A 20 -15.87 32.57 -2.63
CA PRO A 20 -15.93 33.75 -3.47
C PRO A 20 -16.74 33.45 -4.75
N LYS A 21 -17.64 34.37 -5.12
CA LYS A 21 -18.27 34.41 -6.45
C LYS A 21 -17.23 34.89 -7.47
N GLY A 22 -17.06 34.14 -8.56
CA GLY A 22 -16.20 34.49 -9.69
C GLY A 22 -16.90 34.28 -11.02
N THR A 23 -16.70 35.23 -11.92
CA THR A 23 -17.27 35.47 -13.25
C THR A 23 -16.88 34.43 -14.33
N PRO A 24 -17.56 34.41 -15.50
CA PRO A 24 -17.46 33.30 -16.46
C PRO A 24 -16.24 33.40 -17.38
N VAL A 25 -15.63 32.24 -17.65
CA VAL A 25 -14.50 32.04 -18.58
C VAL A 25 -15.05 31.67 -19.97
N PRO A 26 -14.49 32.18 -21.09
CA PRO A 26 -14.97 31.89 -22.43
C PRO A 26 -14.56 30.51 -22.94
N ALA A 27 -15.39 29.95 -23.83
CA ALA A 27 -15.23 28.62 -24.41
C ALA A 27 -14.01 28.49 -25.35
N PRO A 28 -13.35 27.32 -25.41
CA PRO A 28 -12.26 27.08 -26.33
C PRO A 28 -12.76 26.77 -27.75
N ALA A 29 -11.98 27.23 -28.73
CA ALA A 29 -12.22 27.07 -30.16
C ALA A 29 -12.05 25.62 -30.64
N THR A 30 -12.90 25.23 -31.59
CA THR A 30 -12.89 23.99 -32.36
C THR A 30 -11.66 23.85 -33.27
N PRO A 31 -11.04 22.66 -33.39
CA PRO A 31 -10.10 22.36 -34.45
C PRO A 31 -10.79 21.70 -35.65
N THR A 32 -10.43 22.15 -36.85
CA THR A 32 -10.77 21.59 -38.16
C THR A 32 -9.94 20.33 -38.49
N PRO A 33 -10.42 19.43 -39.37
CA PRO A 33 -9.78 18.16 -39.67
C PRO A 33 -8.95 18.22 -40.97
N ASP A 34 -7.82 17.50 -41.03
CA ASP A 34 -7.23 17.10 -42.31
C ASP A 34 -6.57 15.71 -42.29
N ARG A 35 -7.17 14.86 -43.13
CA ARG A 35 -6.65 13.87 -44.09
C ARG A 35 -5.54 12.85 -43.74
N ALA A 36 -6.00 11.60 -43.74
CA ALA A 36 -5.45 10.33 -44.23
C ALA A 36 -4.28 10.33 -45.25
N ALA A 37 -3.37 9.35 -45.16
CA ALA A 37 -3.33 8.12 -46.00
C ALA A 37 -1.91 7.49 -46.16
N HIS A 38 -1.89 6.16 -46.37
CA HIS A 38 -0.82 5.29 -46.95
C HIS A 38 0.44 4.99 -46.12
N ASP A 39 1.10 3.82 -46.18
CA ASP A 39 0.86 2.48 -46.75
C ASP A 39 1.86 1.50 -46.11
N ALA A 40 1.62 0.20 -46.32
CA ALA A 40 2.36 -0.96 -45.82
C ALA A 40 3.80 -1.13 -46.38
N ASN A 41 4.64 -1.91 -45.68
CA ASN A 41 5.42 -3.00 -46.28
C ASN A 41 6.10 -3.93 -45.27
N ASP A 42 6.05 -5.22 -45.59
CA ASP A 42 6.74 -6.37 -45.00
C ASP A 42 8.27 -6.35 -45.18
N MET A 43 9.02 -7.08 -44.33
CA MET A 43 9.99 -8.10 -44.77
C MET A 43 10.59 -8.91 -43.60
N ALA A 44 11.01 -10.13 -43.92
CA ALA A 44 11.17 -11.31 -43.06
C ALA A 44 12.64 -11.77 -42.87
N MET A 45 12.85 -12.62 -41.82
CA MET A 45 13.89 -13.66 -41.57
C MET A 45 15.40 -13.26 -41.65
N GLU A 46 16.38 -13.81 -40.92
CA GLU A 46 16.76 -15.21 -40.65
C GLU A 46 17.71 -15.36 -39.43
N ALA A 47 18.02 -16.62 -39.09
CA ALA A 47 18.61 -17.18 -37.88
C ALA A 47 20.15 -17.16 -37.76
N GLY A 48 20.66 -17.51 -36.56
CA GLY A 48 22.07 -17.87 -36.33
C GLY A 48 22.36 -18.33 -34.90
N MET A 49 22.28 -19.64 -34.64
CA MET A 49 22.79 -20.30 -33.42
C MET A 49 24.31 -20.50 -33.50
N LEU A 50 25.02 -20.46 -32.35
CA LEU A 50 26.22 -21.26 -32.08
C LEU A 50 26.50 -21.33 -30.56
N HIS A 51 26.57 -22.55 -30.01
CA HIS A 51 27.03 -22.88 -28.66
C HIS A 51 28.52 -23.28 -28.68
N PRO A 52 29.22 -23.15 -27.53
CA PRO A 52 30.12 -24.23 -27.11
C PRO A 52 29.92 -24.66 -25.64
N LYS A 53 30.24 -25.93 -25.37
CA LYS A 53 30.09 -26.66 -24.09
C LYS A 53 31.38 -26.65 -23.24
N GLY A 54 31.19 -26.62 -21.92
CA GLY A 54 31.98 -27.33 -20.89
C GLY A 54 32.56 -26.47 -19.75
N PRO A 55 32.93 -27.02 -18.56
CA PRO A 55 32.53 -28.28 -17.92
C PRO A 55 31.94 -28.11 -16.49
N ASN A 56 31.50 -29.24 -15.92
CA ASN A 56 30.75 -29.42 -14.67
C ASN A 56 31.39 -28.90 -13.38
N LEU A 57 30.58 -28.27 -12.52
CA LEU A 57 30.77 -28.20 -11.07
C LEU A 57 29.46 -28.61 -10.35
N VAL A 58 29.63 -29.42 -9.31
CA VAL A 58 28.59 -30.05 -8.46
C VAL A 58 27.77 -28.98 -7.72
N PRO A 59 26.42 -29.05 -7.64
CA PRO A 59 25.64 -28.06 -6.92
C PRO A 59 25.47 -28.43 -5.44
N THR A 60 25.94 -27.57 -4.54
CA THR A 60 25.39 -27.47 -3.18
C THR A 60 24.04 -26.76 -3.25
N ALA A 61 22.99 -27.43 -2.81
CA ALA A 61 21.62 -26.94 -2.85
C ALA A 61 21.43 -25.67 -1.99
N ASN A 62 21.39 -24.51 -2.65
CA ASN A 62 20.72 -23.31 -2.19
C ASN A 62 20.00 -22.73 -3.42
N ALA A 63 18.68 -22.77 -3.42
CA ALA A 63 17.88 -22.24 -4.53
C ALA A 63 17.96 -20.71 -4.53
N VAL A 64 18.89 -20.16 -5.31
CA VAL A 64 18.92 -18.75 -5.71
C VAL A 64 18.08 -18.65 -6.99
N VAL A 65 16.96 -17.93 -6.92
CA VAL A 65 16.15 -17.64 -8.11
C VAL A 65 16.80 -16.45 -8.83
N GLY A 66 17.57 -16.74 -9.88
CA GLY A 66 18.07 -15.72 -10.81
C GLY A 66 16.96 -15.30 -11.78
N ALA A 67 16.86 -14.00 -12.07
CA ALA A 67 16.05 -13.51 -13.17
C ALA A 67 16.78 -13.78 -14.50
N CYS A 68 16.13 -14.47 -15.45
CA CYS A 68 16.65 -14.65 -16.80
C CYS A 68 15.99 -13.66 -17.76
N TRP A 69 16.80 -12.97 -18.56
CA TRP A 69 16.35 -12.05 -19.60
C TRP A 69 16.41 -12.74 -20.96
N GLU A 70 15.26 -12.99 -21.58
CA GLU A 70 15.17 -13.48 -22.97
C GLU A 70 14.58 -12.39 -23.86
N GLY A 71 15.45 -11.53 -24.40
CA GLY A 71 15.27 -10.70 -25.61
C GLY A 71 14.21 -9.60 -25.57
N THR A 72 13.05 -9.81 -24.97
CA THR A 72 11.94 -8.84 -24.83
C THR A 72 10.99 -9.13 -23.65
N LYS A 73 11.13 -10.26 -22.94
CA LYS A 73 10.29 -10.63 -21.79
C LYS A 73 11.13 -11.06 -20.60
N TRP A 74 10.68 -10.66 -19.41
CA TRP A 74 11.19 -11.19 -18.15
C TRP A 74 10.47 -12.50 -17.85
N THR A 75 11.19 -13.61 -17.82
CA THR A 75 10.67 -14.88 -17.34
C THR A 75 11.22 -15.11 -15.93
N CYS A 76 10.33 -15.06 -14.93
CA CYS A 76 10.67 -15.57 -13.62
C CYS A 76 10.63 -17.10 -13.71
N ALA A 77 11.78 -17.76 -13.48
CA ALA A 77 11.77 -19.20 -13.26
C ALA A 77 10.93 -19.48 -12.01
N ARG A 78 9.70 -19.98 -12.18
CA ARG A 78 8.92 -20.53 -11.07
C ARG A 78 9.65 -21.78 -10.61
N SER A 79 10.19 -21.77 -9.39
CA SER A 79 10.56 -23.03 -8.76
C SER A 79 9.28 -23.82 -8.53
N SER A 80 9.08 -24.91 -9.25
CA SER A 80 8.09 -25.93 -8.93
C SER A 80 8.56 -26.69 -7.69
N LEU A 81 8.55 -26.03 -6.53
CA LEU A 81 8.54 -26.72 -5.25
C LEU A 81 7.08 -27.08 -4.95
N MET A 82 6.89 -28.36 -4.64
CA MET A 82 5.60 -29.01 -4.47
C MET A 82 4.68 -28.18 -3.57
N ALA A 83 3.42 -28.06 -4.00
CA ALA A 83 2.34 -27.45 -3.24
C ALA A 83 2.05 -28.27 -1.97
N ASN A 84 2.84 -28.06 -0.92
CA ASN A 84 2.37 -28.28 0.44
C ASN A 84 1.35 -27.18 0.78
N PRO A 85 0.37 -27.45 1.66
CA PRO A 85 -0.58 -26.43 2.10
C PRO A 85 0.22 -25.24 2.62
N ILE A 86 0.08 -24.11 1.95
CA ILE A 86 0.79 -22.88 2.25
C ILE A 86 0.32 -22.48 3.65
N ASP A 87 1.22 -22.54 4.63
CA ASP A 87 1.09 -21.73 5.85
C ASP A 87 1.14 -20.29 5.39
N ASN A 88 -0.03 -19.74 5.02
CA ASN A 88 -0.19 -18.33 4.73
C ASN A 88 0.37 -17.54 5.93
N ILE A 89 0.68 -16.25 5.76
CA ILE A 89 0.87 -15.36 6.92
C ILE A 89 -0.40 -15.44 7.79
N HIS A 90 -0.39 -16.37 8.74
CA HIS A 90 -1.39 -16.53 9.77
C HIS A 90 -1.07 -15.44 10.77
N VAL A 91 -1.76 -14.31 10.59
CA VAL A 91 -1.78 -13.30 11.64
C VAL A 91 -2.71 -13.83 12.70
N ASP A 92 -2.12 -14.28 13.80
CA ASP A 92 -2.84 -14.30 15.06
C ASP A 92 -3.45 -12.90 15.23
N TRP A 93 -4.77 -12.82 15.34
CA TRP A 93 -5.49 -11.56 15.40
C TRP A 93 -5.83 -11.23 16.87
N PRO A 94 -4.90 -10.63 17.64
CA PRO A 94 -5.04 -10.46 19.08
C PRO A 94 -6.00 -9.34 19.47
N TYR A 95 -6.54 -8.61 18.50
CA TYR A 95 -7.30 -7.38 18.74
C TYR A 95 -8.78 -7.64 19.05
N ARG A 96 -9.24 -8.90 18.96
CA ARG A 96 -10.58 -9.29 19.38
C ARG A 96 -10.58 -9.60 20.88
N LEU A 97 -11.33 -8.82 21.64
CA LEU A 97 -11.52 -9.07 23.08
C LEU A 97 -12.50 -10.24 23.26
N VAL A 98 -12.03 -11.33 23.87
CA VAL A 98 -12.83 -12.54 24.10
C VAL A 98 -14.02 -12.21 25.01
N GLY A 99 -15.23 -12.60 24.60
CA GLY A 99 -16.47 -12.36 25.36
C GLY A 99 -16.99 -10.92 25.28
N ALA A 100 -16.28 -9.99 24.66
CA ALA A 100 -16.78 -8.64 24.40
C ALA A 100 -17.41 -8.56 23.01
N PRO A 101 -18.47 -7.76 22.82
CA PRO A 101 -19.05 -7.59 21.51
C PRO A 101 -18.16 -6.71 20.61
N VAL A 102 -18.18 -6.96 19.32
CA VAL A 102 -17.27 -6.32 18.35
C VAL A 102 -17.64 -4.86 18.15
N ASP A 103 -16.67 -3.97 18.34
CA ASP A 103 -16.86 -2.54 18.15
C ASP A 103 -16.55 -2.11 16.71
N VAL A 104 -15.51 -2.72 16.12
CA VAL A 104 -15.06 -2.43 14.76
C VAL A 104 -14.79 -3.72 13.98
N TRP A 105 -15.38 -3.82 12.80
CA TRP A 105 -15.08 -4.84 11.80
C TRP A 105 -14.14 -4.27 10.75
N LEU A 106 -12.97 -4.88 10.59
CA LEU A 106 -12.10 -4.66 9.45
C LEU A 106 -12.38 -5.77 8.43
N TRP A 107 -12.99 -5.40 7.30
CA TRP A 107 -13.45 -6.35 6.31
C TRP A 107 -12.67 -6.21 5.00
N TRP A 108 -11.89 -7.23 4.67
CA TRP A 108 -11.31 -7.41 3.34
C TRP A 108 -12.37 -7.92 2.34
N ALA A 109 -12.84 -7.04 1.45
CA ALA A 109 -13.93 -7.35 0.53
C ALA A 109 -13.58 -8.31 -0.64
N PRO A 110 -12.36 -8.31 -1.21
CA PRO A 110 -12.01 -9.15 -2.37
C PRO A 110 -11.83 -10.67 -2.09
N HIS A 111 -12.04 -11.52 -3.11
CA HIS A 111 -11.82 -12.99 -3.05
C HIS A 111 -10.37 -13.40 -3.38
N HIS A 112 -9.36 -12.75 -2.83
CA HIS A 112 -7.98 -13.11 -3.20
C HIS A 112 -7.39 -14.10 -2.20
N ARG A 113 -7.84 -15.36 -2.26
CA ARG A 113 -7.44 -16.43 -1.33
C ARG A 113 -5.94 -16.70 -1.25
N ASN A 114 -5.14 -16.25 -2.21
CA ASN A 114 -3.76 -16.71 -2.33
C ASN A 114 -2.72 -15.58 -2.51
N TRP A 115 -3.12 -14.34 -2.80
CA TRP A 115 -2.20 -13.28 -3.22
C TRP A 115 -2.70 -11.99 -2.60
N GLU A 116 -1.86 -11.32 -1.79
CA GLU A 116 -1.95 -9.92 -1.38
C GLU A 116 -2.55 -9.54 -0.01
N GLU A 117 -3.13 -10.43 0.80
CA GLU A 117 -3.61 -10.03 2.15
C GLU A 117 -2.49 -9.42 3.00
N TRP A 118 -1.30 -10.03 2.98
CA TRP A 118 -0.11 -9.49 3.64
C TRP A 118 0.29 -8.09 3.16
N ARG A 119 -0.09 -7.70 1.94
CA ARG A 119 0.21 -6.36 1.42
C ARG A 119 -0.64 -5.30 2.09
N TYR A 120 -1.87 -5.61 2.48
CA TYR A 120 -2.78 -4.64 3.10
C TYR A 120 -2.88 -4.79 4.62
N LEU A 121 -2.38 -5.91 5.13
CA LEU A 121 -2.25 -6.20 6.54
C LEU A 121 -1.60 -5.07 7.36
N PRO A 122 -0.56 -4.34 6.88
CA PRO A 122 0.03 -3.21 7.61
C PRO A 122 -0.98 -2.20 8.12
N VAL A 123 -1.96 -1.81 7.30
CA VAL A 123 -2.96 -0.85 7.74
C VAL A 123 -4.07 -1.48 8.57
N LEU A 124 -4.42 -2.74 8.31
CA LEU A 124 -5.40 -3.48 9.11
C LEU A 124 -4.93 -3.55 10.56
N MET A 125 -3.68 -3.94 10.78
CA MET A 125 -3.09 -4.00 12.13
C MET A 125 -2.80 -2.61 12.70
N THR A 126 -2.49 -1.60 11.87
CA THR A 126 -2.41 -0.21 12.33
C THR A 126 -3.72 0.23 12.99
N ILE A 127 -4.85 0.04 12.29
CA ILE A 127 -6.16 0.41 12.80
C ILE A 127 -6.49 -0.42 14.05
N ALA A 128 -6.28 -1.74 13.99
CA ALA A 128 -6.63 -2.64 15.10
C ALA A 128 -5.77 -2.40 16.37
N SER A 129 -4.47 -2.18 16.21
CA SER A 129 -3.55 -1.89 17.32
C SER A 129 -3.90 -0.55 18.01
N ALA A 130 -4.19 0.50 17.23
CA ALA A 130 -4.57 1.79 17.79
C ALA A 130 -5.89 1.74 18.57
N LEU A 131 -6.87 0.96 18.08
CA LEU A 131 -8.17 0.81 18.71
C LEU A 131 -8.15 -0.10 19.93
N SER A 132 -7.42 -1.21 19.87
CA SER A 132 -7.25 -2.12 21.02
C SER A 132 -6.56 -1.44 22.21
N ARG A 133 -5.63 -0.51 21.97
CA ARG A 133 -5.05 0.36 23.02
C ARG A 133 -6.07 1.27 23.72
N ARG A 134 -7.26 1.44 23.12
CA ARG A 134 -8.41 2.15 23.71
C ARG A 134 -9.49 1.18 24.23
N ASN A 135 -9.14 -0.11 24.38
CA ASN A 135 -10.02 -1.20 24.81
C ASN A 135 -11.22 -1.46 23.87
N TYR A 136 -11.11 -1.13 22.58
CA TYR A 136 -12.10 -1.53 21.59
C TYR A 136 -11.80 -2.93 21.07
N SER A 137 -12.86 -3.75 20.96
CA SER A 137 -12.79 -5.08 20.34
C SER A 137 -12.85 -4.96 18.83
N VAL A 138 -11.78 -5.35 18.15
CA VAL A 138 -11.66 -5.26 16.69
C VAL A 138 -11.62 -6.66 16.09
N ALA A 139 -12.58 -6.96 15.21
CA ALA A 139 -12.61 -8.22 14.47
C ALA A 139 -12.15 -8.02 13.03
N TYR A 140 -11.42 -9.01 12.52
CA TYR A 140 -11.08 -9.11 11.11
C TYR A 140 -11.95 -10.17 10.43
N THR A 141 -12.43 -9.84 9.24
CA THR A 141 -13.14 -10.77 8.38
C THR A 141 -12.78 -10.55 6.91
N ASP A 142 -13.00 -11.57 6.11
CA ASP A 142 -12.63 -11.63 4.70
C ASP A 142 -13.74 -12.31 3.89
N ALA A 143 -13.54 -12.41 2.58
CA ALA A 143 -14.52 -13.04 1.69
C ALA A 143 -14.73 -14.55 1.95
N SER A 144 -13.83 -15.23 2.66
CA SER A 144 -13.94 -16.66 2.97
C SER A 144 -14.72 -16.97 4.26
N ARG A 145 -14.90 -15.98 5.14
CA ARG A 145 -15.57 -16.15 6.44
C ARG A 145 -17.05 -15.79 6.39
N THR A 146 -17.84 -16.32 7.34
CA THR A 146 -19.28 -16.05 7.46
C THR A 146 -19.52 -14.57 7.78
N ARG A 147 -20.39 -13.91 7.01
CA ARG A 147 -20.57 -12.45 7.03
C ARG A 147 -21.88 -12.00 7.66
N ASP A 148 -22.83 -12.92 7.85
CA ASP A 148 -24.10 -12.65 8.54
C ASP A 148 -23.88 -12.27 10.01
N ASP A 149 -22.75 -12.68 10.60
CA ASP A 149 -22.33 -12.28 11.93
C ASP A 149 -22.22 -10.77 12.10
N ILE A 150 -21.82 -10.02 11.05
CA ILE A 150 -21.76 -8.55 11.10
C ILE A 150 -23.17 -7.99 11.33
N VAL A 151 -24.16 -8.44 10.56
CA VAL A 151 -25.54 -7.95 10.67
C VAL A 151 -26.14 -8.34 12.02
N ALA A 152 -25.91 -9.59 12.45
CA ALA A 152 -26.37 -10.07 13.74
C ALA A 152 -25.76 -9.25 14.91
N GLU A 153 -24.48 -8.89 14.80
CA GLU A 153 -23.79 -8.07 15.79
C GLU A 153 -24.39 -6.66 15.88
N VAL A 154 -24.65 -6.02 14.73
CA VAL A 154 -25.33 -4.71 14.65
C VAL A 154 -26.69 -4.74 15.35
N VAL A 155 -27.46 -5.80 15.10
CA VAL A 155 -28.80 -5.97 15.70
C VAL A 155 -28.70 -6.22 17.20
N ARG A 156 -27.73 -7.03 17.66
CA ARG A 156 -27.63 -7.45 19.06
C ARG A 156 -27.03 -6.37 19.96
N HIS A 157 -26.04 -5.63 19.48
CA HIS A 157 -25.21 -4.75 20.31
C HIS A 157 -25.26 -3.27 19.91
N GLY A 158 -26.01 -2.92 18.86
CA GLY A 158 -26.01 -1.57 18.29
C GLY A 158 -24.86 -1.35 17.32
N SER A 159 -24.89 -0.21 16.62
CA SER A 159 -24.08 0.10 15.43
C SER A 159 -22.56 -0.12 15.59
N PRO A 160 -21.98 -1.23 15.07
CA PRO A 160 -20.55 -1.34 14.92
C PRO A 160 -20.08 -0.43 13.78
N VAL A 161 -18.79 -0.14 13.81
CA VAL A 161 -18.11 0.44 12.65
C VAL A 161 -17.66 -0.68 11.73
N VAL A 162 -17.98 -0.59 10.45
CA VAL A 162 -17.50 -1.51 9.42
C VAL A 162 -16.56 -0.73 8.51
N VAL A 163 -15.29 -1.14 8.47
CA VAL A 163 -14.29 -0.60 7.53
C VAL A 163 -14.12 -1.63 6.41
N LEU A 164 -14.61 -1.29 5.22
CA LEU A 164 -14.59 -2.16 4.05
C LEU A 164 -13.40 -1.82 3.14
N PHE A 165 -12.43 -2.71 3.09
CA PHE A 165 -11.20 -2.58 2.29
C PHE A 165 -11.40 -3.15 0.89
N GLY A 166 -10.86 -2.47 -0.13
CA GLY A 166 -10.87 -2.98 -1.51
C GLY A 166 -12.29 -3.11 -2.10
N TYR A 167 -13.21 -2.25 -1.65
CA TYR A 167 -14.64 -2.29 -1.97
C TYR A 167 -14.98 -2.21 -3.46
N TRP A 168 -14.08 -1.66 -4.29
CA TRP A 168 -14.21 -1.59 -5.74
C TRP A 168 -14.02 -2.96 -6.43
N ASN A 169 -13.46 -3.95 -5.72
CA ASN A 169 -13.32 -5.34 -6.16
C ASN A 169 -13.99 -6.31 -5.17
N ALA A 170 -15.06 -5.84 -4.51
CA ALA A 170 -15.80 -6.64 -3.56
C ALA A 170 -16.45 -7.85 -4.24
N VAL A 171 -16.46 -8.99 -3.55
CA VAL A 171 -17.10 -10.20 -4.05
C VAL A 171 -18.63 -10.07 -4.07
N PRO A 172 -19.33 -10.85 -4.92
CA PRO A 172 -20.79 -10.89 -4.92
C PRO A 172 -21.37 -11.11 -3.50
N GLY A 173 -22.49 -10.48 -3.19
CA GLY A 173 -23.13 -10.54 -1.86
C GLY A 173 -22.59 -9.52 -0.84
N THR A 174 -21.38 -8.98 -1.05
CA THR A 174 -20.77 -8.01 -0.10
C THR A 174 -21.64 -6.78 0.08
N ARG A 175 -22.13 -6.22 -1.04
CA ARG A 175 -22.95 -5.01 -1.02
C ARG A 175 -24.25 -5.22 -0.28
N GLU A 176 -24.91 -6.36 -0.49
CA GLU A 176 -26.18 -6.72 0.14
C GLU A 176 -26.01 -6.84 1.67
N ILE A 177 -24.95 -7.49 2.13
CA ILE A 177 -24.64 -7.61 3.57
C ILE A 177 -24.36 -6.24 4.19
N VAL A 178 -23.49 -5.45 3.56
CA VAL A 178 -23.16 -4.09 4.03
C VAL A 178 -24.42 -3.21 4.07
N SER A 179 -25.26 -3.30 3.05
CA SER A 179 -26.51 -2.52 2.98
C SER A 179 -27.47 -2.92 4.11
N ARG A 180 -27.59 -4.22 4.42
CA ARG A 180 -28.35 -4.69 5.59
C ARG A 180 -27.76 -4.17 6.90
N ALA A 181 -26.44 -4.23 7.07
CA ALA A 181 -25.78 -3.71 8.27
C ALA A 181 -26.01 -2.20 8.45
N VAL A 182 -25.84 -1.41 7.39
CA VAL A 182 -26.09 0.04 7.38
C VAL A 182 -27.56 0.34 7.67
N ALA A 183 -28.50 -0.41 7.10
CA ALA A 183 -29.93 -0.27 7.39
C ALA A 183 -30.29 -0.59 8.86
N LYS A 184 -29.48 -1.42 9.54
CA LYS A 184 -29.59 -1.67 10.99
C LYS A 184 -28.77 -0.69 11.84
N GLY A 185 -28.15 0.30 11.20
CA GLY A 185 -27.51 1.43 11.85
C GLY A 185 -25.99 1.43 11.78
N ALA A 186 -25.32 0.41 11.22
CA ALA A 186 -23.86 0.32 11.14
C ALA A 186 -23.23 1.58 10.53
N HIS A 187 -22.09 2.02 11.07
CA HIS A 187 -21.31 3.10 10.47
C HIS A 187 -20.33 2.52 9.46
N LEU A 188 -20.60 2.74 8.17
CA LEU A 188 -19.75 2.26 7.10
C LEU A 188 -18.66 3.28 6.73
N VAL A 189 -17.44 2.78 6.73
CA VAL A 189 -16.22 3.41 6.23
C VAL A 189 -15.70 2.58 5.07
N LEU A 190 -15.24 3.25 4.03
CA LEU A 190 -14.60 2.60 2.90
C LEU A 190 -13.11 2.91 2.91
N TYR A 191 -12.29 1.92 2.57
CA TYR A 191 -10.85 2.04 2.63
C TYR A 191 -10.19 1.56 1.33
N ASN A 192 -9.07 2.21 0.97
CA ASN A 192 -8.22 1.88 -0.17
C ASN A 192 -8.90 2.14 -1.52
N SER A 193 -9.06 3.43 -1.86
CA SER A 193 -9.77 3.84 -3.07
C SER A 193 -8.94 3.65 -4.35
N GLU A 194 -7.61 3.79 -4.28
CA GLU A 194 -6.68 3.67 -5.43
C GLU A 194 -7.16 4.32 -6.75
N PRO A 195 -7.73 5.55 -6.78
CA PRO A 195 -8.29 6.16 -7.98
C PRO A 195 -7.24 6.43 -9.07
N LEU A 196 -6.01 6.73 -8.65
CA LEU A 196 -4.90 7.02 -9.55
C LEU A 196 -4.35 5.75 -10.22
N GLY A 197 -4.69 4.57 -9.70
CA GLY A 197 -4.44 3.26 -10.31
C GLY A 197 -4.99 3.10 -11.72
N VAL A 198 -6.07 3.82 -12.04
CA VAL A 198 -6.93 3.54 -13.22
C VAL A 198 -6.94 4.67 -14.25
N LEU A 199 -6.48 5.87 -13.89
CA LEU A 199 -6.32 6.97 -14.87
C LEU A 199 -5.32 6.62 -15.99
N TYR A 200 -4.51 5.58 -15.81
CA TYR A 200 -3.45 5.22 -16.75
C TYR A 200 -3.87 4.30 -17.90
N ASN A 201 -4.82 3.38 -17.72
CA ASN A 201 -5.16 2.41 -18.77
C ASN A 201 -6.08 2.95 -19.89
N ARG A 202 -6.30 4.26 -19.97
CA ARG A 202 -7.26 4.91 -20.90
C ARG A 202 -8.66 4.27 -20.93
N GLN A 203 -8.99 3.49 -19.90
CA GLN A 203 -10.32 2.96 -19.59
C GLN A 203 -10.67 3.41 -18.16
N PRO A 204 -10.97 4.70 -17.96
CA PRO A 204 -11.14 5.28 -16.63
C PRO A 204 -12.50 4.94 -15.99
N LEU A 205 -13.38 4.24 -16.71
CA LEU A 205 -14.80 4.34 -16.41
C LEU A 205 -15.27 3.35 -15.34
N ALA A 206 -14.92 2.08 -15.36
CA ALA A 206 -15.55 1.12 -14.43
C ALA A 206 -15.09 1.30 -12.97
N HIS A 207 -13.77 1.30 -12.70
CA HIS A 207 -13.22 1.44 -11.34
C HIS A 207 -13.56 2.79 -10.72
N ASN A 208 -13.34 3.89 -11.45
CA ASN A 208 -13.68 5.21 -10.92
C ASN A 208 -15.20 5.38 -10.83
N LYS A 209 -16.03 4.76 -11.68
CA LYS A 209 -17.49 4.75 -11.45
C LYS A 209 -17.84 4.12 -10.10
N HIS A 210 -17.20 3.03 -9.70
CA HIS A 210 -17.43 2.45 -8.37
C HIS A 210 -17.00 3.39 -7.24
N ILE A 211 -15.87 4.09 -7.40
CA ILE A 211 -15.38 5.07 -6.42
C ILE A 211 -16.26 6.33 -6.38
N LEU A 212 -16.76 6.79 -7.51
CA LEU A 212 -17.58 8.00 -7.59
C LEU A 212 -19.01 7.73 -7.13
N ALA A 213 -19.56 6.56 -7.49
CA ALA A 213 -20.88 6.12 -7.05
C ALA A 213 -20.87 5.55 -5.62
N THR A 214 -19.77 5.73 -4.88
CA THR A 214 -19.57 5.08 -3.59
C THR A 214 -20.67 5.38 -2.58
N LYS A 215 -21.12 6.64 -2.53
CA LYS A 215 -22.20 7.06 -1.63
C LYS A 215 -23.52 6.42 -2.01
N GLU A 216 -23.85 6.38 -3.29
CA GLU A 216 -25.06 5.76 -3.83
C GLU A 216 -25.03 4.23 -3.70
N LEU A 217 -23.85 3.63 -3.86
CA LEU A 217 -23.69 2.17 -3.86
C LEU A 217 -23.74 1.60 -2.45
N TYR A 218 -23.06 2.25 -1.50
CA TYR A 218 -22.79 1.69 -0.19
C TYR A 218 -23.43 2.48 0.97
N ASN A 219 -23.96 3.68 0.70
CA ASN A 219 -24.40 4.62 1.74
C ASN A 219 -23.30 4.87 2.79
N ALA A 220 -22.03 4.87 2.34
CA ALA A 220 -20.89 5.18 3.19
C ALA A 220 -20.92 6.66 3.58
N SER A 221 -20.39 6.96 4.76
CA SER A 221 -20.28 8.34 5.26
C SER A 221 -18.84 8.85 5.29
N GLU A 222 -17.87 7.94 5.27
CA GLU A 222 -16.45 8.27 5.23
C GLU A 222 -15.69 7.38 4.24
N LEU A 223 -14.62 7.94 3.69
CA LEU A 223 -13.63 7.25 2.90
C LEU A 223 -12.25 7.55 3.49
N TRP A 224 -11.53 6.49 3.86
CA TRP A 224 -10.18 6.55 4.38
C TRP A 224 -9.20 6.06 3.33
N ASP A 225 -8.05 6.71 3.22
CA ASP A 225 -7.04 6.29 2.26
C ASP A 225 -5.62 6.39 2.85
N TYR A 226 -4.72 5.58 2.32
CA TYR A 226 -3.32 5.53 2.72
C TYR A 226 -2.48 6.65 2.07
N SER A 227 -2.92 7.18 0.93
CA SER A 227 -2.18 8.15 0.13
C SER A 227 -2.85 9.52 0.15
N LEU A 228 -2.04 10.56 0.38
CA LEU A 228 -2.49 11.94 0.28
C LEU A 228 -2.80 12.32 -1.17
N ALA A 229 -2.11 11.71 -2.14
CA ALA A 229 -2.40 11.89 -3.57
C ALA A 229 -3.81 11.40 -3.92
N ASN A 230 -4.19 10.22 -3.41
CA ASN A 230 -5.56 9.69 -3.59
C ASN A 230 -6.59 10.65 -2.99
N LEU A 231 -6.36 11.17 -1.78
CA LEU A 231 -7.28 12.10 -1.12
C LEU A 231 -7.39 13.46 -1.83
N GLU A 232 -6.28 13.98 -2.36
CA GLU A 232 -6.29 15.18 -3.17
C GLU A 232 -7.17 15.00 -4.40
N TRP A 233 -6.99 13.87 -5.10
CA TRP A 233 -7.83 13.54 -6.24
C TRP A 233 -9.30 13.37 -5.84
N LEU A 234 -9.61 12.70 -4.73
CA LEU A 234 -11.00 12.43 -4.32
C LEU A 234 -11.77 13.69 -3.91
N ARG A 235 -11.10 14.69 -3.33
CA ARG A 235 -11.73 15.85 -2.70
C ARG A 235 -12.77 16.59 -3.57
N PRO A 236 -12.51 16.89 -4.86
CA PRO A 236 -13.51 17.51 -5.73
C PRO A 236 -14.59 16.54 -6.25
N HIS A 237 -14.42 15.23 -6.06
CA HIS A 237 -15.22 14.22 -6.75
C HIS A 237 -16.24 13.48 -5.89
N VAL A 238 -16.07 13.46 -4.56
CA VAL A 238 -16.97 12.73 -3.66
C VAL A 238 -17.50 13.61 -2.53
N GLN A 239 -18.74 13.37 -2.12
CA GLN A 239 -19.38 14.05 -0.99
C GLN A 239 -19.33 13.19 0.28
N LEU A 240 -18.11 12.86 0.71
CA LEU A 240 -17.80 12.03 1.88
C LEU A 240 -16.80 12.73 2.79
N THR A 241 -16.75 12.32 4.07
CA THR A 241 -15.63 12.72 4.93
C THR A 241 -14.39 11.94 4.50
N LEU A 242 -13.33 12.64 4.12
CA LEU A 242 -12.07 12.06 3.69
C LEU A 242 -11.06 12.08 4.85
N ARG A 243 -10.38 10.96 5.10
CA ARG A 243 -9.32 10.86 6.12
C ARG A 243 -8.08 10.18 5.61
N HIS A 244 -6.91 10.70 5.97
CA HIS A 244 -5.63 10.04 5.73
C HIS A 244 -5.36 9.07 6.87
N VAL A 245 -5.35 7.78 6.57
CA VAL A 245 -5.10 6.70 7.54
C VAL A 245 -4.05 5.77 6.92
N PRO A 246 -2.76 6.15 6.96
CA PRO A 246 -1.68 5.36 6.39
C PRO A 246 -1.29 4.17 7.29
N PRO A 247 -0.70 3.11 6.71
CA PRO A 247 -0.04 2.07 7.51
C PRO A 247 1.09 2.71 8.34
N SER A 248 1.16 2.29 9.59
CA SER A 248 2.02 2.87 10.62
C SER A 248 2.75 1.75 11.38
N TYR A 249 3.71 2.11 12.22
CA TYR A 249 4.42 1.15 13.04
C TYR A 249 3.48 0.45 14.02
N VAL A 250 3.52 -0.88 13.97
CA VAL A 250 2.92 -1.80 14.93
C VAL A 250 4.01 -2.78 15.34
N PRO A 251 4.27 -2.99 16.64
CA PRO A 251 5.31 -3.90 17.12
C PRO A 251 5.23 -5.31 16.54
N ASP A 252 4.00 -5.79 16.30
CA ASP A 252 3.75 -7.13 15.74
C ASP A 252 4.31 -7.32 14.30
N PHE A 253 4.70 -6.23 13.62
CA PHE A 253 5.42 -6.28 12.32
C PHE A 253 6.94 -6.10 12.42
N ASP A 254 7.47 -5.81 13.60
CA ASP A 254 8.91 -5.69 13.79
C ASP A 254 9.51 -7.09 13.96
N LEU A 255 10.05 -7.64 12.87
CA LEU A 255 10.61 -8.99 12.84
C LEU A 255 12.01 -9.05 13.46
N GLY A 256 12.48 -7.96 14.08
CA GLY A 256 13.82 -7.87 14.66
C GLY A 256 14.92 -8.11 13.62
N VAL A 257 14.72 -7.60 12.40
CA VAL A 257 15.68 -7.74 11.30
C VAL A 257 17.00 -7.09 11.68
N GLN A 258 18.07 -7.85 11.57
CA GLN A 258 19.44 -7.36 11.63
C GLN A 258 20.12 -7.77 10.33
N ALA A 259 20.55 -6.78 9.55
CA ALA A 259 21.17 -7.03 8.27
C ALA A 259 22.59 -7.57 8.45
N THR A 260 22.93 -8.61 7.69
CA THR A 260 24.25 -9.25 7.76
C THR A 260 24.98 -9.23 6.41
N ARG A 261 24.28 -8.85 5.34
CA ARG A 261 24.80 -8.82 3.97
C ARG A 261 24.44 -7.52 3.28
N ARG A 262 25.11 -7.23 2.16
CA ARG A 262 24.87 -6.05 1.32
C ARG A 262 24.20 -6.47 0.03
N GLY A 263 22.92 -6.80 0.11
CA GLY A 263 22.08 -7.12 -1.04
C GLY A 263 21.09 -6.00 -1.35
N VAL A 264 20.69 -5.92 -2.63
CA VAL A 264 19.57 -5.09 -3.09
C VAL A 264 18.39 -6.00 -3.37
N GLY A 265 17.22 -5.66 -2.86
CA GLY A 265 16.03 -6.49 -2.98
C GLY A 265 14.76 -5.73 -3.36
N VAL A 266 13.77 -6.49 -3.81
CA VAL A 266 12.38 -6.05 -3.98
C VAL A 266 11.45 -7.07 -3.34
N VAL A 267 10.68 -6.62 -2.37
CA VAL A 267 9.60 -7.42 -1.79
C VAL A 267 8.37 -7.43 -2.72
N GLY A 268 8.04 -8.62 -3.24
CA GLY A 268 6.96 -8.90 -4.16
C GLY A 268 7.37 -8.87 -5.64
N THR A 269 6.55 -9.48 -6.50
CA THR A 269 6.71 -9.44 -7.96
C THR A 269 6.21 -8.12 -8.53
N ARG A 270 7.04 -7.09 -8.41
CA ARG A 270 6.81 -5.83 -9.13
C ARG A 270 8.06 -5.48 -9.91
N PRO A 271 8.19 -5.97 -11.15
CA PRO A 271 9.26 -5.52 -12.01
C PRO A 271 9.15 -3.99 -12.19
N PRO A 272 10.28 -3.32 -12.41
CA PRO A 272 10.29 -1.89 -12.70
C PRO A 272 9.40 -1.61 -13.93
N PRO A 273 8.78 -0.42 -14.03
CA PRO A 273 8.23 0.03 -15.30
C PRO A 273 9.27 -0.07 -16.41
N LYS A 274 8.87 -0.37 -17.66
CA LYS A 274 9.77 -0.61 -18.80
C LYS A 274 10.88 0.44 -18.93
N THR A 275 10.55 1.70 -18.71
CA THR A 275 11.46 2.84 -18.74
C THR A 275 12.49 2.83 -17.60
N TYR A 276 12.12 2.40 -16.39
CA TYR A 276 13.10 2.10 -15.34
C TYR A 276 13.94 0.89 -15.74
N ALA A 277 13.34 -0.19 -16.22
CA ALA A 277 14.05 -1.41 -16.63
C ALA A 277 15.14 -1.13 -17.67
N GLN A 278 14.83 -0.33 -18.69
CA GLN A 278 15.75 0.04 -19.77
C GLN A 278 16.94 0.87 -19.27
N ASN A 279 16.69 1.86 -18.41
CA ASN A 279 17.75 2.74 -17.89
C ASN A 279 18.54 2.12 -16.73
N THR A 280 18.07 1.01 -16.17
CA THR A 280 18.68 0.38 -14.99
C THR A 280 19.00 -1.10 -15.20
N ALA A 281 19.11 -1.57 -16.45
CA ALA A 281 19.33 -2.97 -16.78
C ALA A 281 20.53 -3.59 -16.04
N LEU A 282 21.65 -2.86 -15.96
CA LEU A 282 22.84 -3.29 -15.21
C LEU A 282 22.60 -3.41 -13.71
N LEU A 283 21.82 -2.50 -13.12
CA LEU A 283 21.41 -2.58 -11.73
C LEU A 283 20.55 -3.83 -11.49
N TRP A 284 19.63 -4.13 -12.41
CA TRP A 284 18.68 -5.24 -12.26
C TRP A 284 19.30 -6.62 -12.21
N HIS A 285 20.47 -6.82 -12.83
CA HIS A 285 21.19 -8.09 -12.70
C HIS A 285 21.60 -8.41 -11.25
N ASN A 286 21.68 -7.40 -10.39
CA ASN A 286 22.10 -7.52 -9.00
C ASN A 286 20.96 -7.33 -7.99
N VAL A 287 19.70 -7.23 -8.46
CA VAL A 287 18.53 -7.06 -7.59
C VAL A 287 17.79 -8.40 -7.45
N THR A 288 17.63 -8.86 -6.21
CA THR A 288 16.84 -10.05 -5.91
C THR A 288 15.38 -9.69 -5.73
N GLN A 289 14.47 -10.40 -6.39
CA GLN A 289 13.02 -10.25 -6.18
C GLN A 289 12.47 -11.48 -5.49
N ALA A 290 11.55 -11.31 -4.55
CA ALA A 290 10.93 -12.45 -3.88
C ALA A 290 9.45 -12.18 -3.54
N GLU A 291 8.58 -13.13 -3.88
CA GLU A 291 7.24 -13.21 -3.28
C GLU A 291 7.36 -13.94 -1.94
N LEU A 292 7.24 -13.18 -0.86
CA LEU A 292 7.43 -13.68 0.50
C LEU A 292 6.07 -14.11 1.05
N GLN A 293 5.98 -15.36 1.48
CA GLN A 293 4.73 -15.98 1.92
C GLN A 293 4.64 -16.11 3.44
N THR A 294 5.75 -15.96 4.16
CA THR A 294 5.81 -16.04 5.63
C THR A 294 6.63 -14.90 6.24
N TRP A 295 6.45 -14.66 7.55
CA TRP A 295 7.29 -13.71 8.30
C TRP A 295 8.75 -14.16 8.41
N ALA A 296 9.00 -15.46 8.47
CA ALA A 296 10.36 -16.00 8.47
C ALA A 296 11.07 -15.67 7.15
N ASP A 297 10.40 -15.86 6.02
CA ASP A 297 10.93 -15.51 4.70
C ASP A 297 11.18 -14.00 4.58
N MET A 298 10.23 -13.18 5.05
CA MET A 298 10.40 -11.72 5.10
C MET A 298 11.64 -11.33 5.90
N ARG A 299 11.80 -11.88 7.11
CA ARG A 299 12.95 -11.60 7.97
C ARG A 299 14.26 -12.00 7.29
N GLN A 300 14.35 -13.23 6.78
CA GLN A 300 15.55 -13.74 6.10
C GLN A 300 15.89 -12.89 4.86
N PHE A 301 14.89 -12.54 4.07
CA PHE A 301 15.06 -11.73 2.87
C PHE A 301 15.62 -10.35 3.20
N LEU A 302 15.06 -9.67 4.20
CA LEU A 302 15.50 -8.34 4.62
C LEU A 302 16.86 -8.36 5.35
N THR A 303 17.19 -9.44 6.06
CA THR A 303 18.54 -9.65 6.61
C THR A 303 19.59 -9.78 5.50
N THR A 304 19.22 -10.35 4.35
CA THR A 304 20.11 -10.56 3.21
C THR A 304 20.17 -9.33 2.28
N HIS A 305 19.04 -8.63 2.13
CA HIS A 305 18.87 -7.51 1.21
C HIS A 305 18.39 -6.27 1.98
N PRO A 306 19.26 -5.59 2.74
CA PRO A 306 18.86 -4.43 3.52
C PRO A 306 18.45 -3.21 2.69
N LEU A 307 18.97 -3.06 1.47
CA LEU A 307 18.56 -2.01 0.55
C LEU A 307 17.36 -2.50 -0.27
N GLN A 308 16.24 -1.81 -0.17
CA GLN A 308 14.98 -2.24 -0.77
C GLN A 308 14.48 -1.22 -1.77
N LEU A 309 14.14 -1.70 -2.97
CA LEU A 309 13.57 -0.89 -4.02
C LEU A 309 12.05 -0.98 -4.01
N VAL A 310 11.38 0.17 -4.10
CA VAL A 310 9.91 0.27 -4.14
C VAL A 310 9.45 0.89 -5.44
N PHE A 311 8.72 0.11 -6.24
CA PHE A 311 8.12 0.55 -7.51
C PHE A 311 6.60 0.56 -7.44
N HIS A 312 6.01 1.55 -8.10
CA HIS A 312 4.57 1.80 -8.12
C HIS A 312 3.91 1.04 -9.27
N ARG A 313 2.65 0.62 -9.08
CA ARG A 313 1.87 -0.10 -10.11
C ARG A 313 1.62 0.75 -11.36
N VAL A 314 1.44 2.05 -11.15
CA VAL A 314 1.15 3.02 -12.20
C VAL A 314 2.48 3.60 -12.69
N PRO A 315 2.68 3.74 -14.01
CA PRO A 315 3.94 4.26 -14.52
C PRO A 315 4.08 5.76 -14.31
N GLN A 316 5.30 6.16 -14.62
CA GLN A 316 6.12 7.21 -14.03
C GLN A 316 5.50 8.59 -13.88
N GLY A 317 5.91 9.26 -12.80
CA GLY A 317 5.77 10.70 -12.60
C GLY A 317 5.33 11.05 -11.18
N ASN A 318 5.37 12.34 -10.89
CA ASN A 318 4.93 12.98 -9.65
C ASN A 318 3.40 12.90 -9.42
N LEU A 319 2.71 11.95 -10.04
CA LEU A 319 1.27 11.70 -9.91
C LEU A 319 0.95 10.36 -9.26
N CYS A 320 1.94 9.48 -9.07
CA CYS A 320 1.70 8.15 -8.51
C CYS A 320 1.66 8.19 -6.98
N PRO A 321 0.68 7.55 -6.32
CA PRO A 321 0.77 7.28 -4.88
C PRO A 321 2.02 6.49 -4.52
N PHE A 322 2.62 6.78 -3.36
CA PHE A 322 3.66 5.91 -2.81
C PHE A 322 3.03 4.60 -2.34
N GLU A 323 3.68 3.46 -2.59
CA GLU A 323 3.26 2.14 -2.11
C GLU A 323 3.45 1.99 -0.58
N ALA A 324 2.68 2.78 0.18
CA ALA A 324 2.79 2.95 1.62
C ALA A 324 2.73 1.64 2.39
N PHE A 325 1.92 0.68 1.92
CA PHE A 325 1.83 -0.60 2.62
C PHE A 325 3.14 -1.41 2.56
N ARG A 326 3.80 -1.43 1.39
CA ARG A 326 5.14 -2.02 1.28
C ARG A 326 6.14 -1.19 2.08
N GLY A 327 6.10 0.14 1.94
CA GLY A 327 6.98 1.06 2.66
C GLY A 327 6.94 0.85 4.18
N ALA A 328 5.75 0.69 4.76
CA ALA A 328 5.58 0.47 6.20
C ALA A 328 6.20 -0.85 6.69
N VAL A 329 6.03 -1.95 5.94
CA VAL A 329 6.66 -3.25 6.29
C VAL A 329 8.18 -3.11 6.26
N LEU A 330 8.71 -2.48 5.20
CA LEU A 330 10.14 -2.27 5.04
C LEU A 330 10.72 -1.38 6.15
N ALA A 331 10.03 -0.28 6.47
CA ALA A 331 10.47 0.67 7.49
C ALA A 331 10.43 0.06 8.89
N SER A 332 9.39 -0.73 9.21
CA SER A 332 9.28 -1.50 10.46
C SER A 332 10.43 -2.50 10.65
N ASN A 333 11.09 -2.89 9.56
CA ASN A 333 12.10 -3.93 9.52
C ASN A 333 13.49 -3.42 9.11
N ARG A 334 13.77 -2.14 9.40
CA ARG A 334 15.11 -1.54 9.23
C ARG A 334 15.68 -1.69 7.82
N ALA A 335 14.84 -1.66 6.79
CA ALA A 335 15.32 -1.58 5.41
C ALA A 335 15.74 -0.13 5.10
N CYS A 336 16.78 0.06 4.29
CA CYS A 336 17.01 1.33 3.61
C CYS A 336 16.14 1.36 2.36
N ILE A 337 15.22 2.33 2.25
CA ILE A 337 14.18 2.32 1.23
C ILE A 337 14.52 3.33 0.13
N VAL A 338 14.64 2.85 -1.11
CA VAL A 338 14.75 3.67 -2.31
C VAL A 338 13.52 3.45 -3.18
N ALA A 339 12.80 4.50 -3.51
CA ALA A 339 11.54 4.40 -4.24
C ALA A 339 11.60 5.14 -5.57
N GLN A 340 10.85 4.64 -6.57
CA GLN A 340 10.49 5.44 -7.74
C GLN A 340 9.81 6.75 -7.31
N ASP A 341 9.99 7.81 -8.12
CA ASP A 341 9.27 9.09 -7.97
C ASP A 341 7.77 8.92 -7.70
N SER A 342 7.23 9.78 -6.85
CA SER A 342 5.87 9.68 -6.29
C SER A 342 5.21 11.05 -6.23
N HIS A 343 3.94 11.12 -5.89
CA HIS A 343 3.25 12.38 -5.68
C HIS A 343 3.93 13.23 -4.58
N PRO A 344 4.11 14.56 -4.77
CA PRO A 344 4.82 15.40 -3.80
C PRO A 344 4.25 15.36 -2.38
N LEU A 345 2.93 15.24 -2.24
CA LEU A 345 2.30 15.09 -0.91
C LEU A 345 2.73 13.80 -0.22
N ASP A 346 2.82 12.69 -0.96
CA ASP A 346 3.30 11.43 -0.39
C ASP A 346 4.81 11.48 -0.14
N GLN A 347 5.60 12.11 -1.04
CA GLN A 347 7.03 12.31 -0.80
C GLN A 347 7.29 13.11 0.48
N HIS A 348 6.51 14.17 0.71
CA HIS A 348 6.60 14.98 1.90
C HIS A 348 6.25 14.18 3.17
N TYR A 349 5.17 13.37 3.12
CA TYR A 349 4.78 12.53 4.24
C TYR A 349 5.84 11.47 4.60
N TRP A 350 6.54 10.92 3.60
CA TRP A 350 7.58 9.89 3.77
C TRP A 350 9.01 10.45 3.83
N ALA A 351 9.15 11.77 3.98
CA ALA A 351 10.44 12.43 4.03
C ALA A 351 11.27 11.96 5.24
N GLY A 352 12.56 11.71 5.01
CA GLY A 352 13.46 11.18 6.04
C GLY A 352 13.35 9.67 6.28
N ILE A 353 12.37 8.99 5.67
CA ILE A 353 12.18 7.53 5.75
C ILE A 353 12.54 6.88 4.41
N VAL A 354 12.20 7.54 3.29
CA VAL A 354 12.34 7.02 1.93
C VAL A 354 13.21 7.95 1.08
N HIS A 355 14.11 7.36 0.29
CA HIS A 355 14.87 8.04 -0.74
C HIS A 355 14.16 7.92 -2.09
N PHE A 356 13.45 8.97 -2.51
CA PHE A 356 12.80 8.99 -3.82
C PHE A 356 13.82 9.27 -4.94
N ALA A 357 13.70 8.54 -6.04
CA ALA A 357 14.46 8.72 -7.27
C ALA A 357 13.59 9.48 -8.28
N PRO A 358 13.77 10.81 -8.45
CA PRO A 358 12.90 11.64 -9.31
C PRO A 358 12.93 11.21 -10.77
N THR A 359 14.11 10.76 -11.24
CA THR A 359 14.29 10.25 -12.60
C THR A 359 14.80 8.81 -12.58
N PRO A 360 14.58 8.02 -13.65
CA PRO A 360 15.16 6.69 -13.77
C PRO A 360 16.69 6.64 -13.65
N ALA A 361 17.37 7.73 -14.04
CA ALA A 361 18.82 7.85 -13.96
C ALA A 361 19.33 8.06 -12.51
N ASP A 362 18.48 8.57 -11.62
CA ASP A 362 18.85 8.73 -10.20
C ASP A 362 18.92 7.41 -9.46
N LEU A 363 18.14 6.40 -9.89
CA LEU A 363 18.04 5.14 -9.18
C LEU A 363 19.40 4.40 -9.09
N PRO A 364 20.15 4.16 -10.18
CA PRO A 364 21.48 3.56 -10.07
C PRO A 364 22.46 4.40 -9.24
N ARG A 365 22.38 5.74 -9.34
CA ARG A 365 23.24 6.65 -8.57
C ARG A 365 23.01 6.51 -7.07
N ILE A 366 21.74 6.50 -6.64
CA ILE A 366 21.36 6.34 -5.23
C ILE A 366 21.75 4.94 -4.73
N VAL A 367 21.46 3.90 -5.52
CA VAL A 367 21.80 2.52 -5.13
C VAL A 367 23.30 2.33 -5.00
N ASN A 368 24.08 2.75 -6.01
CA ASN A 368 25.54 2.61 -5.98
C ASN A 368 26.17 3.36 -4.80
N ARG A 369 25.60 4.51 -4.42
CA ARG A 369 26.05 5.27 -3.24
C ARG A 369 25.93 4.43 -1.97
N PHE A 370 24.77 3.82 -1.71
CA PHE A 370 24.57 2.98 -0.52
C PHE A 370 25.35 1.67 -0.58
N MET A 371 25.48 1.06 -1.76
CA MET A 371 26.18 -0.21 -1.92
C MET A 371 27.71 -0.06 -1.77
N SER A 372 28.24 1.13 -2.08
CA SER A 372 29.67 1.43 -1.95
C SER A 372 30.06 1.88 -0.54
N ASP A 373 29.11 2.39 0.26
CA ASP A 373 29.35 2.91 1.60
C ASP A 373 28.49 2.17 2.65
N PRO A 374 29.10 1.22 3.40
CA PRO A 374 28.39 0.40 4.38
C PRO A 374 27.92 1.18 5.60
N ALA A 375 28.66 2.22 5.99
CA ALA A 375 28.28 3.07 7.12
C ALA A 375 27.05 3.87 6.74
N LEU A 376 27.04 4.45 5.52
CA LEU A 376 25.88 5.17 5.00
C LEU A 376 24.63 4.28 4.86
N LEU A 377 24.80 3.03 4.43
CA LEU A 377 23.69 2.07 4.39
C LEU A 377 23.15 1.78 5.80
N ALA A 378 24.02 1.53 6.77
CA ALA A 378 23.62 1.32 8.16
C ALA A 378 22.91 2.55 8.76
N ASP A 379 23.41 3.75 8.48
CA ASP A 379 22.80 5.01 8.89
C ASP A 379 21.40 5.17 8.29
N CYS A 380 21.25 4.86 6.99
CA CYS A 380 19.94 4.85 6.33
C CYS A 380 18.96 3.89 7.02
N GLN A 381 19.37 2.65 7.30
CA GLN A 381 18.52 1.67 8.00
C GLN A 381 18.09 2.16 9.38
N ALA A 382 19.02 2.74 10.14
CA ALA A 382 18.75 3.27 11.47
C ALA A 382 17.80 4.48 11.41
N LEU A 383 18.03 5.42 10.48
CA LEU A 383 17.19 6.59 10.29
C LEU A 383 15.78 6.21 9.84
N THR A 384 15.64 5.35 8.83
CA THR A 384 14.34 4.86 8.34
C THR A 384 13.53 4.24 9.48
N TYR A 385 14.13 3.33 10.25
CA TYR A 385 13.45 2.67 11.37
C TYR A 385 13.09 3.65 12.49
N ASN A 386 14.07 4.42 12.98
CA ASN A 386 13.85 5.32 14.11
C ASN A 386 12.81 6.40 13.78
N ALA A 387 12.87 6.98 12.57
CA ALA A 387 11.88 7.95 12.13
C ALA A 387 10.48 7.32 12.02
N PHE A 388 10.37 6.10 11.48
CA PHE A 388 9.07 5.44 11.35
C PHE A 388 8.47 5.06 12.71
N VAL A 389 9.25 4.44 13.60
CA VAL A 389 8.79 4.03 14.94
C VAL A 389 8.41 5.25 15.80
N THR A 390 9.15 6.35 15.67
CA THR A 390 8.91 7.55 16.50
C THR A 390 7.76 8.39 15.95
N ASN A 391 7.73 8.64 14.64
CA ASN A 391 6.82 9.63 14.05
C ASN A 391 5.54 9.03 13.47
N HIS A 392 5.55 7.73 13.15
CA HIS A 392 4.43 7.04 12.50
C HIS A 392 3.90 5.92 13.38
N THR A 393 3.48 6.24 14.60
CA THR A 393 2.80 5.26 15.47
C THR A 393 1.34 5.08 15.08
N ALA A 394 0.80 3.87 15.25
CA ALA A 394 -0.59 3.58 14.95
C ALA A 394 -1.59 4.52 15.65
N THR A 395 -1.38 4.80 16.95
CA THR A 395 -2.23 5.71 17.71
C THR A 395 -2.16 7.14 17.16
N ALA A 396 -0.96 7.67 16.90
CA ALA A 396 -0.80 9.01 16.36
C ALA A 396 -1.47 9.16 14.98
N ALA A 397 -1.34 8.16 14.11
CA ALA A 397 -1.99 8.17 12.80
C ALA A 397 -3.52 8.26 12.90
N LEU A 398 -4.15 7.45 13.76
CA LEU A 398 -5.61 7.51 13.94
C LEU A 398 -6.08 8.76 14.70
N GLU A 399 -5.24 9.33 15.58
CA GLU A 399 -5.52 10.59 16.28
C GLU A 399 -5.49 11.78 15.32
N GLN A 400 -4.43 11.89 14.51
CA GLN A 400 -4.28 12.94 13.49
C GLN A 400 -5.39 12.85 12.43
N ALA A 401 -5.80 11.63 12.07
CA ALA A 401 -6.95 11.41 11.18
C ALA A 401 -8.29 11.80 11.82
N GLY A 402 -8.35 12.02 13.14
CA GLY A 402 -9.59 12.26 13.89
C GLY A 402 -10.47 11.02 14.05
N VAL A 403 -9.93 9.83 13.76
CA VAL A 403 -10.65 8.55 13.78
C VAL A 403 -10.96 8.14 15.22
N LEU A 404 -10.01 8.26 16.15
CA LEU A 404 -10.25 7.83 17.54
C LEU A 404 -11.41 8.59 18.20
N ASN A 405 -11.50 9.90 17.98
CA ASN A 405 -12.57 10.75 18.53
C ASN A 405 -13.94 10.47 17.88
N LEU A 406 -13.94 10.15 16.59
CA LEU A 406 -15.15 9.72 15.88
C LEU A 406 -15.68 8.41 16.47
N LEU A 407 -14.82 7.40 16.52
CA LEU A 407 -15.20 6.05 16.94
C LEU A 407 -15.60 6.04 18.40
N THR A 408 -14.89 6.76 19.26
CA THR A 408 -15.25 6.89 20.69
C THR A 408 -16.66 7.43 20.88
N ARG A 409 -17.00 8.55 20.22
CA ARG A 409 -18.35 9.12 20.31
C ARG A 409 -19.43 8.17 19.80
N ARG A 410 -19.13 7.40 18.74
CA ARG A 410 -20.08 6.44 18.20
C ARG A 410 -20.26 5.25 19.12
N ILE A 411 -19.18 4.61 19.53
CA ILE A 411 -19.23 3.41 20.37
C ILE A 411 -19.87 3.73 21.73
N GLN A 412 -19.49 4.86 22.36
CA GLN A 412 -20.09 5.31 23.63
C GLN A 412 -21.59 5.60 23.53
N LYS A 413 -22.09 6.04 22.36
CA LYS A 413 -23.53 6.24 22.15
C LYS A 413 -24.32 4.93 22.29
N TYR A 414 -23.72 3.79 21.94
CA TYR A 414 -24.38 2.47 21.97
C TYR A 414 -23.98 1.63 23.18
N ARG A 415 -22.85 1.96 23.82
CA ARG A 415 -22.38 1.38 25.08
C ARG A 415 -21.94 2.49 26.02
N PRO A 416 -22.87 3.12 26.77
CA PRO A 416 -22.47 4.06 27.80
C PRO A 416 -21.52 3.35 28.80
N PRO A 417 -20.50 4.05 29.33
CA PRO A 417 -19.61 3.47 30.33
C PRO A 417 -20.46 2.95 31.50
N LYS A 418 -20.12 1.73 31.95
CA LYS A 418 -20.73 1.12 33.14
C LYS A 418 -20.37 1.89 34.40
#